data_AF-A0A3P6QTL6-F1
#
_entry.id   AF-A0A3P6QTL6-F1
#
_cell.length_a   1.000
_cell.length_b   1.000
_cell.length_c   1.000
_cell.angle_alpha   90.00
_cell.angle_beta   90.00
_cell.angle_gamma   90.00
#
_symmetry.space_group_name_H-M   'P 1'
#
loop_
_entity.id
_entity.type
_entity.pdbx_description
1 polymer ?
#
loop_
_entity_poly.entity_id
_entity_poly.type
_entity_poly.pdbx_seq_one_letter_code
_entity_poly.pdbx_strand_id
1 'polypeptide(L)'
;MDAPDQLCLWRIQATVDLSCMADTEYTECMQKKTFYYHLLIPTSAVNIGFAIGHFTPIITSFSLPMLDPVVKHTTSTIDRVFEYFEELLSCRFPFSSYKQVFVYQTPDEITAYSGLSIISLTVLYHKKILDVVQMTRRCLAFAIAQQFFGCFVTSTCWLDAWLVSSLARFITGMYVERFFGTSESLYLVPFFDTKKMLNSVCEYETRWGKIILRPSNADYELHDIYFIIMYWSR
;
A
#
# COMPACT_ATOMS: atom_id res chain seq x y z
N MET A 1 19.95 -5.93 9.32
CA MET A 1 19.75 -4.55 9.81
C MET A 1 18.56 -4.01 9.04
N ASP A 2 17.65 -3.29 9.69
CA ASP A 2 16.43 -2.81 9.03
C ASP A 2 16.71 -1.46 8.36
N ALA A 3 17.32 -1.53 7.18
CA ALA A 3 17.64 -0.35 6.36
C ALA A 3 17.05 -0.50 4.95
N PRO A 4 16.56 0.60 4.35
CA PRO A 4 15.92 0.55 3.05
C PRO A 4 16.92 0.27 1.91
N ASP A 5 18.21 0.59 2.12
CA ASP A 5 19.31 0.30 1.18
C ASP A 5 19.70 -1.19 1.12
N GLN A 6 19.37 -1.97 2.16
CA GLN A 6 19.77 -3.37 2.23
C GLN A 6 18.80 -4.24 1.45
N LEU A 7 19.12 -4.46 0.17
CA LEU A 7 18.33 -5.30 -0.72
C LEU A 7 18.78 -6.76 -0.63
N CYS A 8 17.84 -7.66 -0.33
CA CYS A 8 18.10 -9.10 -0.18
C CYS A 8 17.07 -9.91 -0.99
N LEU A 9 17.45 -11.15 -1.32
CA LEU A 9 16.52 -12.15 -1.84
C LEU A 9 15.88 -12.89 -0.67
N TRP A 10 14.58 -13.16 -0.75
CA TRP A 10 13.83 -13.70 0.37
C TRP A 10 13.25 -15.06 0.06
N ARG A 11 13.51 -16.01 0.96
CA ARG A 11 12.85 -17.31 1.03
C ARG A 11 12.14 -17.40 2.38
N ILE A 12 10.82 -17.36 2.34
CA ILE A 12 10.00 -17.36 3.55
C ILE A 12 9.31 -18.72 3.64
N GLN A 13 9.45 -19.36 4.80
CA GLN A 13 8.75 -20.58 5.15
C GLN A 13 7.79 -20.26 6.29
N ALA A 14 6.49 -20.42 6.05
CA ALA A 14 5.45 -20.18 7.05
C ALA A 14 4.69 -21.48 7.30
N THR A 15 4.71 -21.97 8.55
CA THR A 15 3.95 -23.14 8.98
C THR A 15 2.73 -22.67 9.76
N VAL A 16 1.54 -22.97 9.27
CA VAL A 16 0.26 -22.51 9.83
C VAL A 16 -0.55 -23.73 10.27
N ASP A 17 -1.15 -23.64 11.45
CA ASP A 17 -2.09 -24.66 11.93
C ASP A 17 -3.39 -24.64 11.10
N LEU A 18 -3.90 -25.82 10.75
CA LEU A 18 -5.09 -25.96 9.91
C LEU A 18 -6.35 -25.32 10.50
N SER A 19 -6.39 -25.04 11.82
CA SER A 19 -7.47 -24.28 12.44
C SER A 19 -7.68 -22.89 11.84
N CYS A 20 -6.67 -22.33 11.18
CA CYS A 20 -6.75 -21.04 10.49
C CYS A 20 -7.14 -21.15 9.01
N MET A 21 -7.26 -22.36 8.46
CA MET A 21 -7.57 -22.61 7.04
C MET A 21 -8.79 -23.55 6.94
N ALA A 22 -10.00 -23.00 6.76
CA ALA A 22 -11.13 -23.86 6.41
C ALA A 22 -10.99 -24.37 4.96
N ASP A 23 -11.44 -25.60 4.75
CA ASP A 23 -11.54 -26.37 3.49
C ASP A 23 -10.32 -27.19 3.04
N THR A 24 -9.78 -28.04 3.91
CA THR A 24 -9.16 -29.30 3.45
C THR A 24 -9.62 -30.46 4.32
N GLU A 25 -10.13 -31.52 3.69
CA GLU A 25 -10.59 -32.76 4.33
C GLU A 25 -9.54 -33.30 5.31
N TYR A 26 -10.00 -33.59 6.53
CA TYR A 26 -9.15 -34.05 7.64
C TYR A 26 -8.55 -35.41 7.33
N THR A 27 -7.25 -35.44 7.05
CA THR A 27 -6.44 -36.65 7.25
C THR A 27 -5.67 -36.46 8.56
N GLU A 28 -5.82 -37.39 9.50
CA GLU A 28 -5.38 -37.32 10.92
C GLU A 28 -3.87 -37.02 11.15
N CYS A 29 -3.06 -36.87 10.09
CA CYS A 29 -1.61 -36.67 10.15
C CYS A 29 -1.12 -35.26 9.78
N MET A 30 -1.94 -34.36 9.22
CA MET A 30 -1.53 -32.98 8.90
C MET A 30 -2.30 -31.96 9.75
N GLN A 31 -1.78 -31.64 10.93
CA GLN A 31 -2.29 -30.50 11.72
C GLN A 31 -1.72 -29.14 11.26
N LYS A 32 -0.63 -29.17 10.48
CA LYS A 32 0.15 -28.00 10.06
C LYS A 32 0.40 -28.02 8.56
N LYS A 33 0.12 -26.91 7.88
CA LYS A 33 0.45 -26.70 6.47
C LYS A 33 1.62 -25.74 6.38
N THR A 34 2.66 -26.12 5.64
CA THR A 34 3.84 -25.27 5.42
C THR A 34 3.80 -24.68 4.02
N PHE A 35 3.84 -23.36 3.95
CA PHE A 35 3.91 -22.59 2.71
C PHE A 35 5.34 -22.10 2.47
N TYR A 36 5.79 -22.21 1.23
CA TYR A 36 7.08 -21.72 0.77
C TYR A 36 6.86 -20.56 -0.19
N TYR A 37 7.35 -19.38 0.17
CA TYR A 37 7.33 -18.19 -0.66
C TYR A 37 8.74 -17.80 -1.05
N HIS A 38 8.93 -17.47 -2.33
CA HIS A 38 10.21 -17.08 -2.90
C HIS A 38 10.04 -15.74 -3.61
N LEU A 39 10.80 -14.74 -3.16
CA LEU A 39 10.87 -13.43 -3.81
C LEU A 39 12.23 -13.32 -4.50
N LEU A 40 12.20 -13.39 -5.83
CA LEU A 40 13.39 -13.40 -6.68
C LEU A 40 13.92 -11.99 -6.99
N ILE A 41 13.22 -10.95 -6.53
CA ILE A 41 13.58 -9.56 -6.74
C ILE A 41 14.22 -9.06 -5.44
N PRO A 42 15.42 -8.46 -5.51
CA PRO A 42 16.09 -7.95 -4.34
C PRO A 42 15.28 -6.80 -3.75
N THR A 43 14.79 -6.98 -2.54
CA THR A 43 13.89 -6.04 -1.86
C THR A 43 14.37 -5.82 -0.43
N SER A 44 14.10 -4.63 0.10
CA SER A 44 14.41 -4.32 1.50
C SER A 44 13.51 -5.11 2.44
N ALA A 45 14.05 -5.46 3.62
CA ALA A 45 13.32 -6.11 4.69
C ALA A 45 12.04 -5.36 5.10
N VAL A 46 12.06 -4.03 4.97
CA VAL A 46 10.92 -3.13 5.29
C VAL A 46 9.68 -3.44 4.45
N ASN A 47 9.89 -3.92 3.22
CA ASN A 47 8.81 -4.16 2.25
C ASN A 47 8.29 -5.59 2.30
N ILE A 48 8.58 -6.34 3.36
CA ILE A 48 8.08 -7.70 3.54
C ILE A 48 6.89 -7.67 4.48
N GLY A 49 5.76 -8.14 3.98
CA GLY A 49 4.53 -8.31 4.75
C GLY A 49 3.99 -9.71 4.59
N PHE A 50 3.34 -10.20 5.64
CA PHE A 50 2.56 -11.42 5.60
C PHE A 50 1.25 -11.21 6.34
N ALA A 51 0.19 -11.84 5.84
CA ALA A 51 -1.10 -11.90 6.51
C ALA A 51 -1.46 -13.37 6.67
N ILE A 52 -1.73 -13.77 7.92
CA ILE A 52 -2.12 -15.14 8.26
C ILE A 52 -3.51 -15.06 8.87
N GLY A 53 -4.43 -15.82 8.31
CA GLY A 53 -5.81 -15.80 8.74
C GLY A 53 -6.68 -16.65 7.84
N HIS A 54 -7.96 -16.74 8.20
CA HIS A 54 -8.93 -17.43 7.40
C HIS A 54 -9.41 -16.52 6.27
N PHE A 55 -8.85 -16.72 5.08
CA PHE A 55 -9.16 -15.95 3.90
C PHE A 55 -9.66 -16.83 2.75
N THR A 56 -10.70 -16.36 2.06
CA THR A 56 -11.17 -16.92 0.78
C THR A 56 -10.39 -16.28 -0.37
N PRO A 57 -9.71 -17.07 -1.22
CA PRO A 57 -9.00 -16.53 -2.38
C PRO A 57 -9.96 -16.19 -3.52
N ILE A 58 -9.91 -14.96 -4.01
CA ILE A 58 -10.66 -14.45 -5.16
C ILE A 58 -9.67 -13.89 -6.17
N ILE A 59 -9.20 -14.73 -7.11
CA ILE A 59 -8.21 -14.40 -8.16
C ILE A 59 -6.89 -13.87 -7.56
N THR A 60 -6.82 -12.60 -7.20
CA THR A 60 -5.69 -11.91 -6.56
C THR A 60 -6.01 -11.31 -5.19
N SER A 61 -7.28 -11.28 -4.79
CA SER A 61 -7.74 -10.71 -3.52
C SER A 61 -8.06 -11.79 -2.50
N PHE A 62 -7.76 -11.51 -1.24
CA PHE A 62 -7.99 -12.36 -0.08
C PHE A 62 -8.84 -11.59 0.92
N SER A 63 -9.96 -12.15 1.32
CA SER A 63 -10.90 -11.52 2.26
C SER A 63 -11.51 -12.53 3.20
N LEU A 64 -12.20 -12.03 4.23
CA LEU A 64 -13.03 -12.90 5.05
C LEU A 64 -14.21 -13.46 4.22
N PRO A 65 -14.63 -14.73 4.44
CA PRO A 65 -15.59 -15.44 3.59
C PRO A 65 -16.93 -14.72 3.38
N MET A 66 -17.35 -13.88 4.32
CA MET A 66 -18.65 -13.18 4.25
C MET A 66 -18.63 -11.94 3.35
N LEU A 67 -17.46 -11.52 2.86
CA LEU A 67 -17.27 -10.23 2.16
C LEU A 67 -16.96 -10.36 0.67
N ASP A 68 -16.92 -11.58 0.14
CA ASP A 68 -16.58 -11.89 -1.25
C ASP A 68 -17.29 -11.03 -2.32
N PRO A 69 -18.62 -10.81 -2.30
CA PRO A 69 -19.28 -10.05 -3.36
C PRO A 69 -18.90 -8.57 -3.34
N VAL A 70 -18.64 -8.01 -2.14
CA VAL A 70 -18.22 -6.62 -1.96
C VAL A 70 -16.80 -6.45 -2.48
N VAL A 71 -15.91 -7.37 -2.11
CA VAL A 71 -14.51 -7.39 -2.55
C VAL A 71 -14.41 -7.53 -4.06
N LYS A 72 -15.19 -8.42 -4.69
CA LYS A 72 -15.24 -8.56 -6.15
C LYS A 72 -15.64 -7.25 -6.82
N HIS A 73 -16.65 -6.56 -6.29
CA HIS A 73 -17.09 -5.29 -6.84
C HIS A 73 -16.01 -4.21 -6.72
N THR A 74 -15.44 -4.04 -5.54
CA THR A 74 -14.39 -3.04 -5.27
C THR A 74 -13.12 -3.31 -6.09
N THR A 75 -12.72 -4.58 -6.20
CA THR A 75 -11.47 -5.01 -6.89
C THR A 75 -11.58 -4.95 -8.42
N SER A 76 -12.79 -4.93 -8.98
CA SER A 76 -13.04 -4.99 -10.44
C SER A 76 -12.32 -3.93 -11.29
N THR A 77 -11.79 -2.88 -10.68
CA THR A 77 -11.13 -1.77 -11.37
C THR A 77 -9.61 -1.84 -11.40
N ILE A 78 -9.01 -2.77 -10.65
CA ILE A 78 -7.56 -2.87 -10.49
C ILE A 78 -6.84 -3.17 -11.80
N ASP A 79 -7.39 -4.03 -12.66
CA ASP A 79 -6.76 -4.37 -13.93
C ASP A 79 -6.56 -3.12 -14.81
N ARG A 80 -7.53 -2.20 -14.81
CA ARG A 80 -7.45 -0.93 -15.54
C ARG A 80 -6.41 0.01 -14.94
N VAL A 81 -6.18 -0.06 -13.63
CA VAL A 81 -5.13 0.71 -12.96
C VAL A 81 -3.76 0.19 -13.36
N PHE A 82 -3.58 -1.13 -13.37
CA PHE A 82 -2.34 -1.74 -13.85
C PHE A 82 -2.05 -1.35 -15.30
N GLU A 83 -3.01 -1.52 -16.19
CA GLU A 83 -2.86 -1.13 -17.60
C GLU A 83 -2.42 0.33 -17.75
N TYR A 84 -3.07 1.25 -17.03
CA TYR A 84 -2.72 2.67 -17.06
C TYR A 84 -1.31 2.94 -16.54
N PHE A 85 -0.91 2.35 -15.41
CA PHE A 85 0.43 2.58 -14.87
C PHE A 85 1.54 1.94 -15.70
N GLU A 86 1.29 0.76 -16.28
CA GLU A 86 2.24 0.14 -17.20
C GLU A 86 2.42 0.99 -18.47
N GLU A 87 1.35 1.57 -19.01
CA GLU A 87 1.41 2.50 -20.15
C GLU A 87 2.16 3.79 -19.76
N LEU A 88 1.78 4.41 -18.65
CA LEU A 88 2.33 5.67 -18.16
C LEU A 88 3.84 5.57 -17.86
N LEU A 89 4.26 4.50 -17.19
CA LEU A 89 5.67 4.28 -16.85
C LEU A 89 6.44 3.57 -17.97
N SER A 90 5.75 3.09 -19.00
CA SER A 90 6.31 2.23 -20.05
C SER A 90 7.11 1.05 -19.47
N CYS A 91 6.64 0.53 -18.34
CA CYS A 91 7.32 -0.48 -17.54
C CYS A 91 6.31 -1.53 -17.08
N ARG A 92 6.64 -2.80 -17.25
CA ARG A 92 5.80 -3.90 -16.76
C ARG A 92 5.83 -4.00 -15.24
N PHE A 93 4.77 -4.52 -14.66
CA PHE A 93 4.72 -4.79 -13.23
C PHE A 93 5.91 -5.68 -12.80
N PRO A 94 6.69 -5.26 -11.79
CA PRO A 94 7.97 -5.91 -11.50
C PRO A 94 7.83 -7.29 -10.85
N PHE A 95 6.76 -7.54 -10.08
CA PHE A 95 6.59 -8.80 -9.33
C PHE A 95 5.82 -9.86 -10.14
N SER A 96 5.98 -11.13 -9.77
CA SER A 96 5.34 -12.25 -10.48
C SER A 96 3.82 -12.32 -10.29
N SER A 97 3.33 -11.85 -9.14
CA SER A 97 1.91 -11.78 -8.83
C SER A 97 1.66 -10.61 -7.90
N TYR A 98 0.48 -10.03 -8.01
CA TYR A 98 -0.01 -9.04 -7.06
C TYR A 98 -1.12 -9.65 -6.21
N LYS A 99 -1.02 -9.48 -4.90
CA LYS A 99 -1.99 -10.00 -3.94
C LYS A 99 -2.54 -8.86 -3.10
N GLN A 100 -3.84 -8.88 -2.81
CA GLN A 100 -4.47 -7.91 -1.93
C GLN A 100 -5.12 -8.63 -0.77
N VAL A 101 -4.88 -8.20 0.47
CA VAL A 101 -5.50 -8.82 1.63
C VAL A 101 -6.29 -7.76 2.37
N PHE A 102 -7.58 -8.03 2.55
CA PHE A 102 -8.49 -7.16 3.27
C PHE A 102 -8.59 -7.59 4.74
N VAL A 103 -8.16 -6.73 5.65
CA VAL A 103 -8.05 -7.02 7.08
C VAL A 103 -8.75 -5.94 7.91
N TYR A 104 -9.34 -6.33 9.03
CA TYR A 104 -9.92 -5.39 9.99
C TYR A 104 -8.83 -4.78 10.88
N GLN A 105 -9.00 -3.52 11.28
CA GLN A 105 -8.14 -2.83 12.25
C GLN A 105 -6.66 -2.74 11.84
N THR A 106 -6.41 -2.32 10.61
CA THR A 106 -5.07 -1.93 10.15
C THR A 106 -4.74 -0.52 10.67
N PRO A 107 -3.46 -0.21 10.96
CA PRO A 107 -3.06 1.13 11.41
C PRO A 107 -3.30 2.19 10.33
N ASP A 108 -3.01 1.84 9.09
CA ASP A 108 -3.26 2.66 7.91
C ASP A 108 -4.40 2.07 7.08
N GLU A 109 -5.06 2.91 6.26
CA GLU A 109 -6.04 2.43 5.29
C GLU A 109 -5.41 1.47 4.28
N ILE A 110 -4.16 1.72 3.89
CA ILE A 110 -3.39 0.95 2.92
C ILE A 110 -1.94 0.87 3.36
N THR A 111 -1.40 -0.34 3.34
CA THR A 111 0.03 -0.60 3.48
C THR A 111 0.49 -1.50 2.34
N ALA A 112 1.44 -1.02 1.54
CA ALA A 112 2.00 -1.76 0.42
C ALA A 112 3.29 -2.49 0.83
N TYR A 113 3.38 -3.76 0.45
CA TYR A 113 4.52 -4.64 0.54
C TYR A 113 4.85 -5.21 -0.83
N SER A 114 6.01 -5.83 -0.99
CA SER A 114 6.49 -6.33 -2.29
C SER A 114 5.57 -7.41 -2.85
N GLY A 115 4.74 -7.07 -3.85
CA GLY A 115 3.76 -7.97 -4.46
C GLY A 115 2.53 -8.27 -3.59
N LEU A 116 2.36 -7.56 -2.47
CA LEU A 116 1.25 -7.73 -1.52
C LEU A 116 0.79 -6.36 -1.01
N SER A 117 -0.50 -6.07 -1.05
CA SER A 117 -1.08 -4.89 -0.39
C SER A 117 -2.04 -5.32 0.71
N ILE A 118 -1.83 -4.82 1.93
CA ILE A 118 -2.76 -4.99 3.03
C ILE A 118 -3.66 -3.76 3.09
N ILE A 119 -4.96 -3.97 3.01
CA ILE A 119 -5.97 -2.92 2.86
C ILE A 119 -6.99 -3.06 3.98
N SER A 120 -7.39 -1.94 4.56
CA SER A 120 -8.42 -1.90 5.59
C SER A 120 -9.80 -2.24 5.02
N LEU A 121 -10.64 -2.91 5.82
CA LEU A 121 -12.05 -3.15 5.47
C LEU A 121 -12.87 -1.86 5.29
N THR A 122 -12.43 -0.72 5.82
CA THR A 122 -13.10 0.58 5.67
C THR A 122 -13.16 1.06 4.22
N VAL A 123 -12.23 0.58 3.38
CA VAL A 123 -12.12 0.92 1.96
C VAL A 123 -13.15 0.13 1.12
N LEU A 124 -13.69 -0.98 1.63
CA LEU A 124 -14.68 -1.77 0.91
C LEU A 124 -16.04 -1.06 0.88
N TYR A 125 -16.73 -1.14 -0.26
CA TYR A 125 -18.02 -0.51 -0.44
C TYR A 125 -18.97 -1.37 -1.27
N HIS A 126 -20.26 -1.30 -0.92
CA HIS A 126 -21.30 -2.03 -1.64
C HIS A 126 -21.65 -1.33 -2.97
N LYS A 127 -22.03 -2.10 -4.00
CA LYS A 127 -22.40 -1.61 -5.35
C LYS A 127 -23.45 -0.48 -5.38
N LYS A 128 -24.29 -0.39 -4.34
CA LYS A 128 -25.35 0.63 -4.22
C LYS A 128 -24.84 1.99 -3.72
N ILE A 129 -23.63 2.06 -3.15
CA ILE A 129 -23.05 3.26 -2.58
C ILE A 129 -22.09 3.85 -3.62
N LEU A 130 -22.42 5.02 -4.17
CA LEU A 130 -21.64 5.65 -5.24
C LEU A 130 -20.66 6.69 -4.72
N ASP A 131 -20.96 7.36 -3.61
CA ASP A 131 -20.19 8.50 -3.10
C ASP A 131 -18.75 8.11 -2.68
N VAL A 132 -18.54 6.84 -2.30
CA VAL A 132 -17.25 6.33 -1.79
C VAL A 132 -16.39 5.73 -2.92
N VAL A 133 -16.95 5.59 -4.13
CA VAL A 133 -16.29 4.92 -5.26
C VAL A 133 -14.98 5.60 -5.63
N GLN A 134 -14.98 6.93 -5.72
CA GLN A 134 -13.82 7.72 -6.13
C GLN A 134 -12.68 7.60 -5.11
N MET A 135 -13.00 7.79 -3.82
CA MET A 135 -12.03 7.65 -2.73
C MET A 135 -11.40 6.26 -2.72
N THR A 136 -12.23 5.22 -2.84
CA THR A 136 -11.76 3.84 -2.84
C THR A 136 -10.84 3.54 -4.02
N ARG A 137 -11.24 3.91 -5.24
CA ARG A 137 -10.44 3.66 -6.44
C ARG A 137 -9.10 4.38 -6.40
N ARG A 138 -9.08 5.60 -5.87
CA ARG A 138 -7.83 6.34 -5.62
C ARG A 138 -6.95 5.60 -4.62
N CYS A 139 -7.53 5.13 -3.51
CA CYS A 139 -6.82 4.34 -2.52
C CYS A 139 -6.21 3.08 -3.17
N LEU A 140 -6.98 2.31 -3.94
CA LEU A 140 -6.46 1.15 -4.67
C LEU A 140 -5.35 1.51 -5.66
N ALA A 141 -5.49 2.63 -6.37
CA ALA A 141 -4.46 3.12 -7.28
C ALA A 141 -3.19 3.53 -6.54
N PHE A 142 -3.31 4.16 -5.37
CA PHE A 142 -2.17 4.47 -4.52
C PHE A 142 -1.44 3.20 -4.07
N ALA A 143 -2.17 2.16 -3.67
CA ALA A 143 -1.59 0.87 -3.28
C ALA A 143 -0.73 0.27 -4.41
N ILE A 144 -1.18 0.38 -5.66
CA ILE A 144 -0.43 -0.12 -6.83
C ILE A 144 0.74 0.81 -7.16
N ALA A 145 0.57 2.13 -7.09
CA ALA A 145 1.65 3.08 -7.31
C ALA A 145 2.81 2.87 -6.32
N GLN A 146 2.49 2.51 -5.06
CA GLN A 146 3.49 2.15 -4.04
C GLN A 146 4.27 0.86 -4.35
N GLN A 147 3.71 -0.04 -5.17
CA GLN A 147 4.44 -1.23 -5.63
C GLN A 147 5.61 -0.83 -6.54
N PHE A 148 5.39 0.14 -7.45
CA PHE A 148 6.45 0.67 -8.30
C PHE A 148 7.40 1.58 -7.50
N PHE A 149 6.85 2.51 -6.73
CA PHE A 149 7.61 3.47 -5.92
C PHE A 149 7.38 3.20 -4.44
N GLY A 150 8.33 2.52 -3.81
CA GLY A 150 8.23 2.07 -2.42
C GLY A 150 8.77 0.66 -2.30
N CYS A 151 8.24 -0.25 -3.11
CA CYS A 151 8.66 -1.65 -3.12
C CYS A 151 9.76 -1.91 -4.16
N PHE A 152 9.54 -1.55 -5.43
CA PHE A 152 10.52 -1.77 -6.50
C PHE A 152 11.60 -0.69 -6.53
N VAL A 153 11.22 0.58 -6.65
CA VAL A 153 12.11 1.71 -6.44
C VAL A 153 12.10 2.08 -4.96
N THR A 154 13.16 1.73 -4.27
CA THR A 154 13.35 2.00 -2.84
C THR A 154 14.21 3.24 -2.61
N SER A 155 14.11 3.80 -1.41
CA SER A 155 14.97 4.88 -0.97
C SER A 155 16.29 4.31 -0.43
N THR A 156 17.42 4.99 -0.65
CA THR A 156 18.70 4.60 -0.02
C THR A 156 18.75 4.97 1.46
N CYS A 157 18.04 6.01 1.87
CA CYS A 157 17.99 6.46 3.26
C CYS A 157 16.56 6.72 3.72
N TRP A 158 16.29 6.53 5.01
CA TRP A 158 15.01 6.90 5.61
C TRP A 158 14.68 8.39 5.44
N LEU A 159 15.70 9.24 5.41
CA LEU A 159 15.54 10.68 5.15
C LEU A 159 14.97 11.00 3.76
N ASP A 160 15.15 10.09 2.79
CA ASP A 160 14.65 10.26 1.41
C ASP A 160 13.34 9.49 1.17
N ALA A 161 12.75 8.89 2.22
CA ALA A 161 11.49 8.14 2.10
C ALA A 161 10.30 9.02 1.65
N TRP A 162 10.35 10.33 1.94
CA TRP A 162 9.34 11.28 1.47
C TRP A 162 9.31 11.35 -0.05
N LEU A 163 10.45 11.20 -0.74
CA LEU A 163 10.54 11.32 -2.20
C LEU A 163 9.78 10.19 -2.88
N VAL A 164 10.04 8.96 -2.47
CA VAL A 164 9.39 7.77 -3.00
C VAL A 164 7.89 7.81 -2.75
N SER A 165 7.49 8.19 -1.53
CA SER A 165 6.08 8.36 -1.17
C SER A 165 5.39 9.46 -1.97
N SER A 166 6.10 10.57 -2.26
CA SER A 166 5.57 11.69 -3.04
C SER A 166 5.39 11.32 -4.51
N LEU A 167 6.33 10.57 -5.09
CA LEU A 167 6.22 10.07 -6.47
C LEU A 167 5.03 9.13 -6.64
N ALA A 168 4.83 8.20 -5.69
CA ALA A 168 3.66 7.31 -5.69
C ALA A 168 2.34 8.11 -5.68
N ARG A 169 2.25 9.15 -4.83
CA ARG A 169 1.07 10.02 -4.75
C ARG A 169 0.88 10.86 -6.01
N PHE A 170 1.96 11.39 -6.58
CA PHE A 170 1.92 12.19 -7.81
C PHE A 170 1.35 11.38 -8.99
N ILE A 171 1.83 10.14 -9.17
CA ILE A 171 1.34 9.25 -10.23
C ILE A 171 -0.12 8.86 -10.00
N THR A 172 -0.51 8.66 -8.74
CA THR A 172 -1.92 8.45 -8.38
C THR A 172 -2.77 9.68 -8.72
N GLY A 173 -2.24 10.89 -8.54
CA GLY A 173 -2.89 12.13 -8.96
C GLY A 173 -3.15 12.18 -10.47
N MET A 174 -2.16 11.82 -11.28
CA MET A 174 -2.32 11.73 -12.75
C MET A 174 -3.39 10.72 -13.16
N TYR A 175 -3.45 9.56 -12.47
CA TYR A 175 -4.54 8.59 -12.67
C TYR A 175 -5.92 9.22 -12.37
N VAL A 176 -6.03 9.94 -11.25
CA VAL A 176 -7.30 10.59 -10.88
C VAL A 176 -7.73 11.62 -11.93
N GLU A 177 -6.81 12.46 -12.37
CA GLU A 177 -7.07 13.46 -13.42
C GLU A 177 -7.53 12.83 -14.72
N ARG A 178 -6.95 11.69 -15.11
CA ARG A 178 -7.27 11.00 -16.35
C ARG A 178 -8.65 10.34 -16.32
N PHE A 179 -8.99 9.65 -15.24
CA PHE A 179 -10.20 8.81 -15.18
C PHE A 179 -11.42 9.52 -14.58
N PHE A 180 -11.22 10.46 -13.66
CA PHE A 180 -12.29 11.19 -12.99
C PHE A 180 -12.43 12.64 -13.48
N GLY A 181 -11.41 13.15 -14.17
CA GLY A 181 -11.40 14.49 -14.75
C GLY A 181 -10.73 15.53 -13.87
N THR A 182 -10.32 16.63 -14.51
CA THR A 182 -9.54 17.71 -13.90
C THR A 182 -10.31 18.51 -12.85
N SER A 183 -11.63 18.67 -13.02
CA SER A 183 -12.48 19.35 -12.03
C SER A 183 -12.54 18.60 -10.70
N GLU A 184 -12.52 17.27 -10.75
CA GLU A 184 -12.57 16.42 -9.56
C GLU A 184 -11.24 16.37 -8.83
N SER A 185 -10.13 16.29 -9.58
CA SER A 185 -8.76 16.40 -9.03
C SER A 185 -8.59 17.66 -8.17
N LEU A 186 -9.23 18.77 -8.59
CA LEU A 186 -9.19 20.04 -7.88
C LEU A 186 -10.16 20.17 -6.69
N TYR A 187 -11.24 19.38 -6.60
CA TYR A 187 -12.34 19.63 -5.65
C TYR A 187 -12.60 18.51 -4.61
N LEU A 188 -12.37 17.24 -4.95
CA LEU A 188 -12.95 16.10 -4.20
C LEU A 188 -11.95 15.24 -3.41
N VAL A 189 -10.66 15.57 -3.43
CA VAL A 189 -9.61 14.66 -2.93
C VAL A 189 -9.03 15.16 -1.60
N PRO A 190 -9.60 14.86 -0.41
CA PRO A 190 -9.12 15.40 0.88
C PRO A 190 -7.64 15.12 1.20
N PHE A 191 -7.01 14.17 0.51
CA PHE A 191 -5.60 13.82 0.68
C PHE A 191 -4.63 14.43 -0.37
N PHE A 192 -5.15 14.98 -1.48
CA PHE A 192 -4.37 15.59 -2.57
C PHE A 192 -5.04 16.84 -3.16
N ASP A 193 -5.97 17.44 -2.42
CA ASP A 193 -6.51 18.75 -2.70
C ASP A 193 -5.34 19.68 -2.46
N THR A 194 -4.60 20.02 -3.52
CA THR A 194 -3.37 20.82 -3.42
C THR A 194 -3.66 22.06 -2.60
N LYS A 195 -4.88 22.61 -2.65
CA LYS A 195 -5.30 23.72 -1.82
C LYS A 195 -5.49 23.35 -0.35
N LYS A 196 -6.20 22.28 0.01
CA LYS A 196 -6.32 21.86 1.43
C LYS A 196 -5.01 21.34 2.02
N MET A 197 -4.24 20.58 1.26
CA MET A 197 -2.91 20.10 1.67
C MET A 197 -1.95 21.28 1.81
N LEU A 198 -1.94 22.23 0.86
CA LEU A 198 -1.14 23.45 1.00
C LEU A 198 -1.63 24.29 2.18
N ASN A 199 -2.94 24.41 2.39
CA ASN A 199 -3.48 25.11 3.55
C ASN A 199 -3.09 24.41 4.86
N SER A 200 -3.12 23.08 4.93
CA SER A 200 -2.70 22.34 6.12
C SER A 200 -1.21 22.47 6.37
N VAL A 201 -0.39 22.50 5.32
CA VAL A 201 1.05 22.81 5.39
C VAL A 201 1.25 24.25 5.87
N CYS A 202 0.56 25.24 5.30
CA CYS A 202 0.63 26.64 5.76
C CYS A 202 0.21 26.79 7.23
N GLU A 203 -0.87 26.12 7.65
CA GLU A 203 -1.32 26.11 9.04
C GLU A 203 -0.28 25.46 9.96
N TYR A 204 0.31 24.36 9.53
CA TYR A 204 1.38 23.70 10.26
C TYR A 204 2.62 24.59 10.37
N GLU A 205 3.07 25.17 9.27
CA GLU A 205 4.25 26.05 9.22
C GLU A 205 4.06 27.32 10.06
N THR A 206 2.84 27.84 10.11
CA THR A 206 2.50 28.98 10.97
C THR A 206 2.54 28.62 12.45
N ARG A 207 2.13 27.40 12.83
CA ARG A 207 2.05 26.97 14.24
C ARG A 207 3.38 26.42 14.78
N TRP A 208 4.10 25.66 13.97
CA TRP A 208 5.24 24.83 14.41
C TRP A 208 6.55 25.16 13.69
N GLY A 209 6.51 25.97 12.62
CA GLY A 209 7.68 26.32 11.82
C GLY A 209 7.86 25.43 10.58
N LYS A 210 8.92 25.71 9.83
CA LYS A 210 9.15 25.14 8.49
C LYS A 210 9.36 23.63 8.53
N ILE A 211 8.80 22.93 7.54
CA ILE A 211 9.06 21.49 7.34
C ILE A 211 10.39 21.32 6.62
N ILE A 212 11.35 20.63 7.24
CA ILE A 212 12.66 20.34 6.66
C ILE A 212 12.65 18.90 6.12
N LEU A 213 12.72 18.74 4.81
CA LEU A 213 12.68 17.43 4.17
C LEU A 213 14.03 16.69 4.25
N ARG A 214 15.14 17.41 4.13
CA ARG A 214 16.48 16.85 4.28
C ARG A 214 17.41 17.88 4.93
N PRO A 215 18.01 17.57 6.09
CA PRO A 215 19.03 18.45 6.67
C PRO A 215 20.31 18.40 5.83
N SER A 216 20.90 19.56 5.52
CA SER A 216 22.13 19.66 4.73
C SER A 216 23.41 19.40 5.53
N ASN A 217 23.33 19.41 6.86
CA ASN A 217 24.48 19.23 7.75
C ASN A 217 24.39 17.85 8.41
N ALA A 218 25.50 17.12 8.41
CA ALA A 218 25.63 15.76 8.94
C ALA A 218 25.65 15.68 10.49
N ASP A 219 25.46 16.80 11.19
CA ASP A 219 25.69 16.95 12.63
C ASP A 219 24.40 16.96 13.48
N TYR A 220 23.27 16.50 12.95
CA TYR A 220 22.08 16.31 13.77
C TYR A 220 22.14 14.94 14.45
N GLU A 221 22.38 14.95 15.77
CA GLU A 221 22.21 13.76 16.60
C GLU A 221 20.79 13.20 16.37
N LEU A 222 20.68 11.87 16.28
CA LEU A 222 19.43 11.14 16.03
C LEU A 222 18.27 11.56 16.95
N HIS A 223 18.54 12.24 18.07
CA HIS A 223 17.56 12.82 18.99
C HIS A 223 16.70 13.96 18.41
N ASP A 224 17.14 14.65 17.36
CA ASP A 224 16.36 15.74 16.74
C ASP A 224 15.49 15.28 15.55
N ILE A 225 15.68 14.06 15.07
CA ILE A 225 14.97 13.51 13.90
C ILE A 225 13.63 12.86 14.29
N TYR A 226 13.35 12.72 15.59
CA TYR A 226 12.12 12.11 16.12
C TYR A 226 10.83 12.87 15.76
N PHE A 227 10.89 14.08 15.18
CA PHE A 227 9.69 14.89 14.93
C PHE A 227 9.02 14.71 13.56
N ILE A 228 9.69 14.16 12.54
CA ILE A 228 9.08 13.91 11.22
C ILE A 228 8.66 12.43 11.05
N ILE A 229 9.21 11.54 11.89
CA ILE A 229 8.76 10.15 12.05
C ILE A 229 7.66 10.06 13.12
N MET A 230 6.97 11.17 13.42
CA MET A 230 5.66 11.09 14.05
C MET A 230 4.71 10.52 13.00
N TYR A 231 4.62 9.19 13.00
CA TYR A 231 3.39 8.44 12.84
C TYR A 231 2.29 9.25 12.16
N TRP A 232 2.15 8.98 10.87
CA TRP A 232 0.89 8.98 10.16
C TRP A 232 -0.04 7.96 10.87
N SER A 233 -0.45 8.29 12.09
CA SER A 233 -1.46 7.61 12.88
C SER A 233 -2.35 8.73 13.40
N ARG A 234 -3.40 8.97 12.64
CA ARG A 234 -4.65 9.49 13.13
C ARG A 234 -5.76 8.62 12.59
#